data_AF-A0A699VJY9-F1
#
_entry.id   AF-A0A699VJY9-F1
#
_cell.length_a   1.000
_cell.length_b   1.000
_cell.length_c   1.000
_cell.angle_alpha   90.00
_cell.angle_beta   90.00
_cell.angle_gamma   90.00
#
_symmetry.space_group_name_H-M   'P 1'
#
loop_
_entity.id
_entity.type
_entity.pdbx_description
1 polymer ?
#
loop_
_entity_poly.entity_id
_entity_poly.type
_entity_poly.pdbx_seq_one_letter_code
_entity_poly.pdbx_strand_id
1 'polypeptide(L)'
;MVLESHLTPDAQGNKGYLQTPCLSPWRTIIVSDRAGDILESKLVLNLNEPTKYQDVSWIKPVKYVGVWWEMITGKSTWSYTNATNIKLDSTDYSKLKPNGTHAANTAHVKEYIDFAAQHHLDAVLVEGWNTGWEDWFGQSKDYVFDFVTPYPDFDVQELHRYA
;
A
#
# COMPACT_ATOMS: atom_id res chain seq x y z
N MET A 1 -7.18 -32.80 -20.42
CA MET A 1 -7.47 -31.90 -19.29
C MET A 1 -8.16 -30.68 -19.86
N VAL A 2 -9.28 -30.22 -19.27
CA VAL A 2 -10.07 -29.07 -19.74
C VAL A 2 -10.06 -28.02 -18.62
N LEU A 3 -9.82 -26.76 -18.96
CA LEU A 3 -9.88 -25.65 -18.00
C LEU A 3 -11.33 -25.13 -17.88
N GLU A 4 -11.73 -24.75 -16.67
CA GLU A 4 -13.06 -24.22 -16.35
C GLU A 4 -12.94 -22.95 -15.48
N SER A 5 -13.87 -22.01 -15.64
CA SER A 5 -13.92 -20.82 -14.80
C SER A 5 -14.36 -21.16 -13.38
N HIS A 6 -13.53 -20.86 -12.38
CA HIS A 6 -13.87 -21.02 -10.97
C HIS A 6 -13.91 -19.65 -10.27
N LEU A 7 -15.11 -19.13 -10.00
CA LEU A 7 -15.29 -17.82 -9.36
C LEU A 7 -15.04 -17.88 -7.84
N THR A 8 -14.52 -16.79 -7.28
CA THR A 8 -14.33 -16.60 -5.83
C THR A 8 -15.67 -16.48 -5.12
N PRO A 9 -15.94 -17.29 -4.07
CA PRO A 9 -17.19 -17.18 -3.29
C PRO A 9 -17.16 -16.03 -2.28
N ASP A 10 -18.35 -15.54 -1.90
CA ASP A 10 -18.55 -14.72 -0.71
C ASP A 10 -18.59 -15.57 0.58
N ALA A 11 -18.83 -14.94 1.74
CA ALA A 11 -18.91 -15.63 3.04
C ALA A 11 -20.05 -16.67 3.14
N GLN A 12 -21.04 -16.62 2.25
CA GLN A 12 -22.16 -17.57 2.16
C GLN A 12 -21.95 -18.63 1.07
N GLY A 13 -20.83 -18.58 0.34
CA GLY A 13 -20.55 -19.47 -0.78
C GLY A 13 -21.12 -19.01 -2.13
N ASN A 14 -21.81 -17.87 -2.19
CA ASN A 14 -22.39 -17.35 -3.43
C ASN A 14 -21.29 -16.78 -4.32
N LYS A 15 -21.45 -16.90 -5.65
CA LYS A 15 -20.42 -16.53 -6.65
C LYS A 15 -20.81 -15.30 -7.50
N GLY A 16 -21.77 -14.51 -7.03
CA GLY A 16 -22.22 -13.28 -7.66
C GLY A 16 -23.71 -13.03 -7.47
N TYR A 17 -24.07 -11.77 -7.23
CA TYR A 17 -25.44 -11.28 -7.25
C TYR A 17 -25.62 -10.40 -8.49
N LEU A 18 -26.63 -10.69 -9.31
CA LEU A 18 -26.84 -10.05 -10.61
C LEU A 18 -28.19 -9.34 -10.67
N GLN A 19 -28.22 -8.17 -11.30
CA GLN A 19 -29.44 -7.41 -11.60
C GLN A 19 -29.41 -6.99 -13.07
N THR A 20 -30.49 -7.25 -13.80
CA THR A 20 -30.54 -6.92 -15.23
C THR A 20 -30.79 -5.43 -15.47
N PRO A 21 -30.21 -4.85 -16.54
CA PRO A 21 -29.24 -5.45 -17.46
C PRO A 21 -27.82 -5.54 -16.84
N CYS A 22 -27.14 -6.69 -17.00
CA CYS A 22 -25.77 -6.91 -16.53
C CYS A 22 -24.95 -7.76 -17.51
N LEU A 23 -23.62 -7.63 -17.44
CA LEU A 23 -22.65 -8.39 -18.23
C LEU A 23 -21.60 -9.02 -17.30
N SER A 24 -21.03 -10.16 -17.70
CA SER A 24 -19.82 -10.68 -17.05
C SER A 24 -18.57 -9.96 -17.58
N PRO A 25 -17.45 -9.93 -16.84
CA PRO A 25 -16.16 -9.59 -17.42
C PRO A 25 -15.79 -10.51 -18.59
N TRP A 26 -15.01 -9.99 -19.53
CA TRP A 26 -14.50 -10.74 -20.67
C TRP A 26 -13.66 -11.96 -20.24
N ARG A 27 -13.71 -13.04 -21.03
CA ARG A 27 -12.72 -14.12 -20.98
C ARG A 27 -11.79 -13.97 -22.19
N THR A 28 -10.49 -13.86 -21.95
CA THR A 28 -9.49 -13.62 -23.00
C THR A 28 -8.60 -14.84 -23.21
N ILE A 29 -8.37 -15.20 -24.47
CA ILE A 29 -7.34 -16.16 -24.89
C ILE A 29 -6.40 -15.39 -25.81
N ILE A 30 -5.16 -15.13 -25.35
CA ILE A 30 -4.10 -14.50 -26.16
C ILE A 30 -3.19 -15.64 -26.61
N VAL A 31 -3.01 -15.77 -27.92
CA VAL A 31 -2.24 -16.87 -28.53
C VAL A 31 -1.32 -16.33 -29.62
N SER A 32 -0.07 -16.79 -29.60
CA SER A 32 0.93 -16.57 -30.65
C SER A 32 1.95 -17.71 -30.61
N ASP A 33 2.66 -17.93 -31.71
CA ASP A 33 3.84 -18.79 -31.80
C ASP A 33 5.13 -18.08 -31.36
N ARG A 34 5.06 -16.78 -31.02
CA ARG A 34 6.17 -15.98 -30.49
C ARG A 34 5.83 -15.39 -29.12
N ALA A 35 6.69 -15.64 -28.13
CA ALA A 35 6.48 -15.17 -26.76
C ALA A 35 6.44 -13.63 -26.64
N GLY A 36 7.17 -12.90 -27.48
CA GLY A 36 7.15 -11.44 -27.50
C GLY A 36 5.78 -10.85 -27.80
N ASP A 37 5.03 -11.48 -28.72
CA ASP A 37 3.70 -11.01 -29.14
C ASP A 37 2.69 -11.06 -27.97
N ILE A 38 2.88 -11.98 -27.02
CA ILE A 38 2.04 -12.06 -25.82
C ILE A 38 2.21 -10.80 -24.95
N LEU A 39 3.45 -10.29 -24.83
CA LEU A 39 3.77 -9.07 -24.07
C LEU A 39 3.28 -7.80 -24.79
N GLU A 40 3.27 -7.81 -26.12
CA GLU A 40 2.84 -6.67 -26.93
C GLU A 40 1.31 -6.53 -27.01
N SER A 41 0.57 -7.62 -26.77
CA SER A 41 -0.90 -7.65 -26.84
C SER A 41 -1.54 -6.56 -25.99
N LYS A 42 -2.46 -5.80 -26.60
CA LYS A 42 -3.29 -4.78 -25.94
C LYS A 42 -4.71 -5.27 -25.66
N LEU A 43 -5.00 -6.56 -25.89
CA LEU A 43 -6.35 -7.11 -25.80
C LEU A 43 -7.05 -6.79 -24.48
N VAL A 44 -6.36 -6.99 -23.35
CA VAL A 44 -6.94 -6.73 -22.02
C VAL A 44 -7.32 -5.26 -21.85
N LEU A 45 -6.47 -4.32 -22.28
CA LEU A 45 -6.76 -2.89 -22.20
C LEU A 45 -7.91 -2.50 -23.14
N ASN A 46 -7.92 -3.02 -24.37
CA ASN A 46 -8.94 -2.68 -25.38
C ASN A 46 -10.35 -3.18 -25.04
N LEU A 47 -10.48 -4.16 -24.14
CA LEU A 47 -11.76 -4.70 -23.67
C LEU A 47 -12.31 -3.94 -22.45
N ASN A 48 -11.56 -2.99 -21.90
CA ASN A 48 -12.05 -2.10 -20.85
C ASN A 48 -12.84 -0.94 -21.47
N GLU A 49 -13.77 -0.40 -20.69
CA GLU A 49 -14.42 0.86 -21.04
C GLU A 49 -13.37 1.99 -21.18
N PRO A 50 -13.60 2.98 -22.05
CA PRO A 50 -12.75 4.17 -22.13
C PRO A 50 -12.63 4.89 -20.77
N THR A 51 -11.56 5.67 -20.62
CA THR A 51 -11.36 6.48 -19.41
C THR A 51 -12.59 7.33 -19.11
N LYS A 52 -13.05 7.29 -17.85
CA LYS A 52 -14.15 8.13 -17.36
C LYS A 52 -13.66 9.50 -16.88
N TYR A 53 -12.35 9.66 -16.68
CA TYR A 53 -11.74 10.93 -16.29
C TYR A 53 -11.58 11.83 -17.51
N GLN A 54 -12.13 13.05 -17.42
CA GLN A 54 -11.95 14.07 -18.45
C GLN A 54 -10.60 14.80 -18.30
N ASP A 55 -10.18 15.02 -17.04
CA ASP A 55 -8.87 15.58 -16.72
C ASP A 55 -7.99 14.51 -16.05
N VAL A 56 -6.88 14.21 -16.71
CA VAL A 56 -5.84 13.27 -16.25
C VAL A 56 -4.49 13.97 -16.07
N SER A 57 -4.44 15.30 -16.07
CA SER A 57 -3.20 16.09 -15.98
C SER A 57 -2.42 15.88 -14.67
N TRP A 58 -3.11 15.39 -13.63
CA TRP A 58 -2.55 15.07 -12.32
C TRP A 58 -2.02 13.63 -12.22
N ILE A 59 -2.37 12.74 -13.16
CA ILE A 59 -1.88 11.35 -13.19
C ILE A 59 -0.50 11.35 -13.86
N LYS A 60 0.54 11.11 -13.07
CA LYS A 60 1.93 11.12 -13.55
C LYS A 60 2.68 9.85 -13.09
N PRO A 61 3.58 9.30 -13.91
CA PRO A 61 4.51 8.26 -13.46
C PRO A 61 5.35 8.75 -12.28
N VAL A 62 5.72 7.84 -11.38
CA VAL A 62 6.52 8.13 -10.18
C VAL A 62 7.63 7.09 -10.05
N LYS A 63 8.87 7.56 -9.87
CA LYS A 63 10.00 6.75 -9.40
C LYS A 63 10.32 7.15 -7.96
N TYR A 64 10.37 6.19 -7.05
CA TYR A 64 10.46 6.48 -5.61
C TYR A 64 11.48 5.57 -4.91
N VAL A 65 11.89 5.99 -3.71
CA VAL A 65 12.55 5.16 -2.68
C VAL A 65 11.69 5.15 -1.43
N GLY A 66 12.01 4.35 -0.42
CA GLY A 66 11.25 4.42 0.81
C GLY A 66 11.89 3.78 2.03
N VAL A 67 11.50 4.33 3.17
CA VAL A 67 11.64 3.70 4.48
C VAL A 67 10.65 2.54 4.49
N TRP A 68 11.14 1.39 4.05
CA TRP A 68 10.32 0.20 3.76
C TRP A 68 11.09 -1.09 3.95
N TRP A 69 12.16 -1.27 3.17
CA TRP A 69 12.90 -2.54 3.09
C TRP A 69 13.52 -2.97 4.42
N GLU A 70 13.84 -2.01 5.28
CA GLU A 70 14.40 -2.29 6.61
C GLU A 70 13.44 -3.07 7.51
N MET A 71 12.13 -2.84 7.37
CA MET A 71 11.11 -3.61 8.09
C MET A 71 10.86 -4.97 7.45
N ILE A 72 10.89 -5.04 6.12
CA ILE A 72 10.76 -6.32 5.39
C ILE A 72 11.91 -7.28 5.73
N THR A 73 13.12 -6.76 5.85
CA THR A 73 14.32 -7.56 6.21
C THR A 73 14.44 -7.82 7.72
N GLY A 74 13.61 -7.17 8.54
CA GLY A 74 13.68 -7.25 10.00
C GLY A 74 14.83 -6.48 10.64
N LYS A 75 15.54 -5.63 9.89
CA LYS A 75 16.55 -4.70 10.42
C LYS A 75 15.91 -3.67 11.37
N SER A 76 14.72 -3.21 11.00
CA SER A 76 13.97 -2.16 11.69
C SER A 76 12.52 -2.60 11.90
N THR A 77 11.77 -1.85 12.69
CA THR A 77 10.37 -2.14 13.03
C THR A 77 9.43 -1.08 12.45
N TRP A 78 8.22 -1.50 12.05
CA TRP A 78 7.11 -0.57 11.81
C TRP A 78 6.57 0.03 13.11
N SER A 79 6.61 -0.72 14.22
CA SER A 79 6.11 -0.24 15.50
C SER A 79 7.10 0.73 16.15
N TYR A 80 6.55 1.73 16.83
CA TYR A 80 7.29 2.70 17.64
C TYR A 80 7.80 2.08 18.94
N THR A 81 7.01 1.17 19.52
CA THR A 81 7.30 0.51 20.79
C THR A 81 7.14 -1.00 20.69
N ASN A 82 7.54 -1.71 21.76
CA ASN A 82 7.33 -3.15 21.93
C ASN A 82 6.18 -3.45 22.90
N ALA A 83 5.36 -2.45 23.24
CA ALA A 83 4.14 -2.65 23.99
C ALA A 83 3.14 -3.51 23.18
N THR A 84 2.29 -4.25 23.88
CA THR A 84 1.28 -5.13 23.27
C THR A 84 -0.12 -4.71 23.69
N ASN A 85 -1.14 -5.18 22.95
CA ASN A 85 -2.55 -4.93 23.25
C ASN A 85 -2.88 -3.43 23.28
N ILE A 86 -2.49 -2.73 22.22
CA ILE A 86 -2.72 -1.31 22.04
C ILE A 86 -4.20 -1.05 21.84
N LYS A 87 -4.72 0.04 22.41
CA LYS A 87 -6.06 0.55 22.11
C LYS A 87 -5.92 1.96 21.56
N LEU A 88 -6.14 2.12 20.27
CA LEU A 88 -5.80 3.34 19.53
C LEU A 88 -6.29 4.62 20.23
N ASP A 89 -7.54 4.65 20.70
CA ASP A 89 -8.16 5.84 21.32
C ASP A 89 -7.70 6.13 22.77
N SER A 90 -7.05 5.18 23.43
CA SER A 90 -6.69 5.30 24.86
C SER A 90 -5.20 5.16 25.14
N THR A 91 -4.43 4.67 24.17
CA THR A 91 -2.99 4.54 24.28
C THR A 91 -2.33 5.90 24.06
N ASP A 92 -1.70 6.43 25.10
CA ASP A 92 -0.86 7.61 25.00
C ASP A 92 0.58 7.21 24.63
N TYR A 93 0.88 7.24 23.33
CA TYR A 93 2.19 6.87 22.78
C TYR A 93 3.34 7.76 23.28
N SER A 94 3.07 8.99 23.72
CA SER A 94 4.10 9.89 24.27
C SER A 94 4.71 9.38 25.58
N LYS A 95 3.98 8.49 26.27
CA LYS A 95 4.41 7.86 27.53
C LYS A 95 5.03 6.48 27.33
N LEU A 96 5.00 5.95 26.11
CA LEU A 96 5.57 4.65 25.81
C LEU A 96 7.05 4.77 25.46
N LYS A 97 7.82 3.74 25.84
CA LYS A 97 9.26 3.68 25.55
C LYS A 97 9.45 3.33 24.05
N PRO A 98 10.18 4.16 23.27
CA PRO A 98 10.58 3.78 21.93
C PRO A 98 11.40 2.47 21.95
N ASN A 99 11.17 1.59 20.99
CA ASN A 99 11.93 0.33 20.88
C ASN A 99 13.37 0.53 20.36
N GLY A 100 13.67 1.70 19.79
CA GLY A 100 14.98 2.04 19.24
C GLY A 100 15.25 1.48 17.84
N THR A 101 14.27 0.78 17.25
CA THR A 101 14.33 0.19 15.90
C THR A 101 13.28 0.76 14.96
N HIS A 102 12.47 1.73 15.41
CA HIS A 102 11.44 2.36 14.59
C HIS A 102 12.05 3.22 13.46
N ALA A 103 11.87 2.77 12.21
CA ALA A 103 12.49 3.43 11.06
C ALA A 103 11.75 4.70 10.64
N ALA A 104 10.43 4.77 10.81
CA ALA A 104 9.63 5.92 10.41
C ALA A 104 9.71 7.07 11.42
N ASN A 105 10.93 7.55 11.67
CA ASN A 105 11.18 8.75 12.46
C ASN A 105 11.65 9.91 11.56
N THR A 106 11.37 11.13 12.00
CA THR A 106 11.55 12.36 11.20
C THR A 106 12.98 12.52 10.68
N ALA A 107 13.99 12.26 11.51
CA ALA A 107 15.40 12.41 11.11
C ALA A 107 15.75 11.43 9.98
N HIS A 108 15.41 10.16 10.15
CA HIS A 108 15.71 9.14 9.16
C HIS A 108 14.95 9.34 7.83
N VAL A 109 13.70 9.79 7.91
CA VAL A 109 12.93 10.09 6.69
C VAL A 109 13.54 11.26 5.93
N LYS A 110 14.08 12.28 6.61
CA LYS A 110 14.82 13.36 5.95
C LYS A 110 16.06 12.86 5.19
N GLU A 111 16.77 11.87 5.71
CA GLU A 111 17.90 11.24 4.98
C GLU A 111 17.44 10.61 3.66
N TYR A 112 16.26 9.97 3.64
CA TYR A 112 15.68 9.43 2.40
C TYR A 112 15.20 10.52 1.45
N ILE A 113 14.66 11.63 1.97
CA ILE A 113 14.28 12.81 1.16
C ILE A 113 15.53 13.41 0.51
N ASP A 114 16.61 13.60 1.28
CA ASP A 114 17.88 14.11 0.77
C ASP A 114 18.44 13.21 -0.33
N PHE A 115 18.44 11.89 -0.13
CA PHE A 115 18.86 10.92 -1.13
C PHE A 115 17.98 10.96 -2.38
N ALA A 116 16.65 11.00 -2.21
CA ALA A 116 15.70 11.06 -3.31
C ALA A 116 15.92 12.33 -4.17
N ALA A 117 16.07 13.48 -3.52
CA ALA A 117 16.35 14.76 -4.17
C ALA A 117 17.69 14.73 -4.91
N GLN A 118 18.75 14.20 -4.28
CA GLN A 118 20.08 14.06 -4.88
C GLN A 118 20.08 13.17 -6.14
N HIS A 119 19.22 12.15 -6.19
CA HIS A 119 19.17 11.17 -7.28
C HIS A 119 17.96 11.35 -8.21
N HIS A 120 17.27 12.49 -8.14
CA HIS A 120 16.15 12.83 -9.01
C HIS A 120 15.02 11.78 -8.98
N LEU A 121 14.63 11.39 -7.77
CA LEU A 121 13.46 10.55 -7.51
C LEU A 121 12.28 11.44 -7.11
N ASP A 122 11.08 11.05 -7.54
CA ASP A 122 9.87 11.88 -7.46
C ASP A 122 9.18 11.81 -6.09
N ALA A 123 9.42 10.75 -5.31
CA ALA A 123 8.72 10.53 -4.05
C ALA A 123 9.52 9.67 -3.06
N VAL A 124 9.11 9.74 -1.78
CA VAL A 124 9.58 8.89 -0.69
C VAL A 124 8.38 8.20 -0.03
N LEU A 125 8.35 6.86 -0.04
CA LEU A 125 7.41 6.06 0.74
C LEU A 125 7.91 5.96 2.19
N VAL A 126 6.99 6.07 3.16
CA VAL A 126 7.27 5.75 4.55
C VAL A 126 6.16 4.85 5.09
N GLU A 127 6.52 3.61 5.45
CA GLU A 127 5.65 2.72 6.21
C GLU A 127 5.99 2.78 7.70
N GLY A 128 5.01 2.57 8.57
CA GLY A 128 5.22 2.65 10.02
C GLY A 128 4.97 4.04 10.61
N TRP A 129 4.58 5.04 9.82
CA TRP A 129 4.49 6.43 10.30
C TRP A 129 3.34 6.69 11.30
N ASN A 130 2.24 5.93 11.20
CA ASN A 130 1.01 6.15 11.96
C ASN A 130 0.87 5.21 13.16
N THR A 131 0.11 5.57 14.18
CA THR A 131 -0.12 4.70 15.35
C THR A 131 -0.85 3.40 14.99
N GLY A 132 -0.50 2.29 15.64
CA GLY A 132 -1.21 1.00 15.55
C GLY A 132 -0.37 -0.20 15.10
N TRP A 133 0.87 0.01 14.64
CA TRP A 133 1.72 -1.05 14.09
C TRP A 133 2.20 -2.08 15.11
N GLU A 134 1.93 -1.92 16.39
CA GLU A 134 2.18 -2.96 17.39
C GLU A 134 1.28 -4.20 17.19
N ASP A 135 0.05 -4.01 16.67
CA ASP A 135 -0.97 -5.07 16.56
C ASP A 135 -1.39 -5.38 15.10
N TRP A 136 -0.60 -4.95 14.11
CA TRP A 136 -0.98 -4.99 12.68
C TRP A 136 -1.15 -6.40 12.08
N PHE A 137 -0.43 -7.39 12.62
CA PHE A 137 -0.30 -8.70 11.99
C PHE A 137 -1.03 -9.80 12.75
N GLY A 138 -1.91 -10.52 12.05
CA GLY A 138 -2.48 -11.79 12.49
C GLY A 138 -3.48 -11.72 13.65
N GLN A 139 -3.88 -10.53 14.10
CA GLN A 139 -4.76 -10.36 15.28
C GLN A 139 -6.26 -10.36 14.95
N SER A 140 -6.65 -10.29 13.68
CA SER A 140 -8.05 -10.06 13.29
C SER A 140 -8.69 -8.87 14.02
N LYS A 141 -7.89 -7.82 14.24
CA LYS A 141 -8.27 -6.63 15.00
C LYS A 141 -9.06 -5.70 14.09
N ASP A 142 -10.29 -5.39 14.48
CA ASP A 142 -11.21 -4.52 13.73
C ASP A 142 -10.66 -3.08 13.66
N TYR A 143 -10.55 -2.41 14.81
CA TYR A 143 -10.01 -1.06 14.90
C TYR A 143 -8.50 -1.06 15.16
N VAL A 144 -7.74 -1.30 14.10
CA VAL A 144 -6.26 -1.41 14.14
C VAL A 144 -5.54 -0.12 13.75
N PHE A 145 -6.11 0.69 12.86
CA PHE A 145 -5.54 1.95 12.36
C PHE A 145 -6.63 3.00 12.13
N ASP A 146 -6.31 4.28 12.32
CA ASP A 146 -7.15 5.43 11.93
C ASP A 146 -6.69 6.14 10.65
N PHE A 147 -5.50 5.79 10.18
CA PHE A 147 -4.82 6.32 8.99
C PHE A 147 -4.50 7.83 9.02
N VAL A 148 -4.58 8.48 10.19
CA VAL A 148 -4.39 9.94 10.31
C VAL A 148 -3.46 10.34 11.45
N THR A 149 -3.32 9.53 12.50
CA THR A 149 -2.53 9.89 13.68
C THR A 149 -1.08 9.40 13.55
N PRO A 150 -0.07 10.29 13.49
CA PRO A 150 1.33 9.90 13.43
C PRO A 150 1.86 9.43 14.78
N TYR A 151 2.93 8.63 14.78
CA TYR A 151 3.71 8.37 15.98
C TYR A 151 4.41 9.63 16.50
N PRO A 152 4.79 9.67 17.81
CA PRO A 152 5.45 10.83 18.41
C PRO A 152 6.77 11.28 17.74
N ASP A 153 7.44 10.38 17.02
CA ASP A 153 8.71 10.64 16.33
C ASP A 153 8.55 10.94 14.83
N PHE A 154 7.33 10.98 14.31
CA PHE A 154 7.02 11.29 12.91
C PHE A 154 6.26 12.63 12.78
N ASP A 155 6.97 13.71 12.44
CA ASP A 155 6.37 15.02 12.23
C ASP A 155 5.90 15.19 10.78
N VAL A 156 4.61 14.91 10.55
CA VAL A 156 3.95 15.03 9.24
C VAL A 156 4.13 16.42 8.63
N GLN A 157 3.99 17.47 9.44
CA GLN A 157 4.02 18.85 8.94
C GLN A 157 5.43 19.28 8.58
N GLU A 158 6.43 18.85 9.34
CA GLU A 158 7.83 19.10 9.04
C GLU A 158 8.30 18.32 7.82
N LEU A 159 7.96 17.03 7.70
CA LEU A 159 8.35 16.23 6.54
C LEU A 159 7.69 16.73 5.27
N HIS A 160 6.44 17.19 5.33
CA HIS A 160 5.79 17.83 4.19
C HIS A 160 6.48 19.15 3.78
N ARG A 161 6.95 19.97 4.74
CA ARG A 161 7.69 21.20 4.41
C ARG A 161 9.09 20.91 3.84
N TYR A 162 9.69 19.81 4.26
CA TYR A 162 11.07 19.47 3.92
C TYR A 162 11.18 18.76 2.56
N ALA A 163 10.15 18.00 2.17
CA ALA A 163 10.02 17.37 0.85
C ALA A 163 9.71 18.39 -0.24
#